data_AF-A0A1Q8JZ21-F1
#
_entry.id   AF-A0A1Q8JZ21-F1
#
_cell.length_a   1.000
_cell.length_b   1.000
_cell.length_c   1.000
_cell.angle_alpha   90.00
_cell.angle_beta   90.00
_cell.angle_gamma   90.00
#
_symmetry.space_group_name_H-M   'P 1'
#
loop_
_entity.id
_entity.type
_entity.pdbx_description
1 polymer ?
#
loop_
_entity_poly.entity_id
_entity_poly.type
_entity_poly.pdbx_seq_one_letter_code
_entity_poly.pdbx_strand_id
1 'polypeptide(L)'
;MDLTPLQRNTLHRLVDGGQGPESQPRTALRWLRRYGLVDADGFPTDEGRAYLAELHRQRRRRMDEHEAEHRRRQADPLSGMRDAIRRWKAGER
;
A
#
# COMPACT_ATOMS: atom_id res chain seq x y z
N MET A 1 -9.15 -8.14 -8.57
CA MET A 1 -9.25 -8.96 -7.34
C MET A 1 -8.55 -8.22 -6.23
N ASP A 2 -9.16 -8.14 -5.05
CA ASP A 2 -8.54 -7.50 -3.88
C ASP A 2 -8.09 -8.54 -2.85
N LEU A 3 -6.79 -8.55 -2.57
CA LEU A 3 -6.22 -9.30 -1.46
C LEU A 3 -6.55 -8.63 -0.12
N THR A 4 -6.85 -9.45 0.89
CA THR A 4 -7.00 -8.96 2.27
C THR A 4 -5.65 -8.45 2.82
N PRO A 5 -5.64 -7.64 3.89
CA PRO A 5 -4.39 -7.18 4.50
C PRO A 5 -3.45 -8.34 4.89
N LEU A 6 -4.00 -9.44 5.40
CA LEU A 6 -3.22 -10.65 5.73
C LEU A 6 -2.57 -11.26 4.49
N GLN A 7 -3.32 -11.45 3.41
CA GLN A 7 -2.81 -12.02 2.16
C GLN A 7 -1.74 -11.12 1.53
N ARG A 8 -1.94 -9.80 1.53
CA ARG A 8 -0.93 -8.83 1.06
C ARG A 8 0.35 -8.90 1.88
N ASN A 9 0.22 -8.97 3.21
CA ASN A 9 1.38 -9.06 4.09
C ASN A 9 2.15 -10.38 3.90
N THR A 10 1.44 -11.51 3.77
CA THR A 10 2.05 -12.80 3.46
C THR A 10 2.80 -12.76 2.13
N LEU A 11 2.20 -12.23 1.06
CA LEU A 11 2.88 -12.11 -0.23
C LEU A 11 4.13 -11.21 -0.15
N HIS A 12 4.06 -10.09 0.56
CA HIS A 12 5.22 -9.22 0.82
C HIS A 12 6.33 -9.96 1.56
N ARG A 13 6.02 -10.74 2.61
CA ARG A 13 7.02 -11.51 3.36
C ARG A 13 7.74 -12.56 2.51
N LEU A 14 7.02 -13.17 1.58
CA LEU A 14 7.59 -14.18 0.66
C LEU A 14 8.48 -13.55 -0.43
N VAL A 15 8.09 -12.39 -0.97
CA VAL A 15 8.81 -11.77 -2.10
C VAL A 15 9.96 -10.88 -1.61
N ASP A 16 9.67 -9.96 -0.68
CA ASP A 16 10.62 -8.94 -0.22
C ASP A 16 11.18 -9.24 1.17
N GLY A 17 10.42 -9.99 2.00
CA GLY A 17 10.79 -10.27 3.38
C GLY A 17 11.76 -11.44 3.58
N GLY A 18 12.10 -12.16 2.51
CA GLY A 18 13.03 -13.31 2.56
C GLY A 18 12.55 -14.49 3.40
N GLN A 19 11.26 -14.54 3.75
CA GLN A 19 10.70 -15.64 4.54
C GLN A 19 10.17 -16.73 3.61
N GLY A 20 10.43 -17.99 3.96
CA GLY A 20 9.89 -19.12 3.22
C GLY A 20 8.40 -19.37 3.50
N PRO A 21 7.75 -20.21 2.67
CA PRO A 21 6.34 -20.56 2.83
C PRO A 21 6.03 -21.28 4.15
N GLU A 22 6.98 -22.02 4.73
CA GLU A 22 6.84 -22.69 6.02
C GLU A 22 6.60 -21.73 7.18
N SER A 23 7.03 -20.48 7.05
CA SER A 23 6.87 -19.42 8.05
C SER A 23 5.54 -18.65 7.92
N GLN A 24 4.71 -18.99 6.93
CA GLN A 24 3.49 -18.24 6.62
C GLN A 24 2.20 -18.95 7.06
N PRO A 25 1.12 -18.19 7.31
CA PRO A 25 -0.19 -18.78 7.58
C PRO A 25 -0.70 -19.62 6.41
N ARG A 26 -0.96 -20.92 6.64
CA ARG A 26 -1.47 -21.86 5.64
C ARG A 26 -2.75 -21.38 4.96
N THR A 27 -3.61 -20.70 5.71
CA THR A 27 -4.85 -20.11 5.18
C THR A 27 -4.57 -19.04 4.13
N ALA A 28 -3.58 -18.18 4.35
CA ALA A 28 -3.16 -17.16 3.40
C ALA A 28 -2.53 -17.79 2.14
N LEU A 29 -1.63 -18.76 2.31
CA LEU A 29 -1.01 -19.50 1.20
C LEU A 29 -2.04 -20.19 0.32
N ARG A 30 -3.05 -20.83 0.92
CA ARG A 30 -4.14 -21.47 0.17
C ARG A 30 -4.88 -20.49 -0.75
N TRP A 31 -5.14 -19.29 -0.26
CA TRP A 31 -5.79 -18.25 -1.06
C TRP A 31 -4.87 -17.69 -2.14
N LEU A 32 -3.61 -17.40 -1.81
CA LEU A 32 -2.63 -16.94 -2.79
C LEU A 32 -2.43 -17.95 -3.92
N ARG A 33 -2.41 -19.26 -3.59
CA ARG A 33 -2.34 -20.35 -4.57
C ARG A 33 -3.58 -20.40 -5.45
N ARG A 34 -4.76 -20.27 -4.86
CA ARG A 34 -6.04 -20.17 -5.60
C ARG A 34 -6.02 -19.01 -6.60
N TYR A 35 -5.28 -17.96 -6.31
CA TYR A 35 -5.14 -16.77 -7.15
C TYR A 35 -3.94 -16.83 -8.09
N GLY A 36 -3.18 -17.93 -8.10
CA GLY A 36 -2.00 -18.09 -8.95
C GLY A 36 -0.81 -17.21 -8.56
N LEU A 37 -0.82 -16.63 -7.35
CA LEU A 37 0.25 -15.74 -6.87
C LEU A 37 1.37 -16.50 -6.16
N VAL A 38 1.11 -17.75 -5.77
CA VAL A 38 2.11 -18.71 -5.30
C VAL A 38 1.84 -20.07 -5.92
N ASP A 39 2.88 -20.88 -6.04
CA ASP A 39 2.80 -22.22 -6.60
C ASP A 39 2.24 -23.27 -5.62
N ALA A 40 2.40 -24.55 -5.96
CA ALA A 40 1.92 -25.65 -5.14
C ALA A 40 2.64 -25.76 -3.78
N ASP A 41 3.91 -25.35 -3.74
CA ASP A 41 4.80 -25.40 -2.58
C ASP A 41 4.73 -24.10 -1.76
N GLY A 42 4.05 -23.07 -2.28
CA GLY A 42 3.83 -21.79 -1.63
C GLY A 42 4.87 -20.73 -1.98
N PHE A 43 5.75 -20.98 -2.95
CA PHE A 43 6.71 -19.99 -3.42
C PHE A 43 6.06 -18.98 -4.35
N PRO A 44 6.49 -17.70 -4.35
CA PRO A 44 5.94 -16.69 -5.24
C PRO A 44 6.16 -17.02 -6.71
N THR A 45 5.08 -16.99 -7.48
CA THR A 45 5.12 -17.01 -8.94
C THR A 45 5.53 -15.65 -9.51
N ASP A 46 5.81 -15.59 -10.81
CA ASP A 46 6.06 -14.34 -11.51
C ASP A 46 4.85 -13.40 -11.44
N GLU A 47 3.62 -13.93 -11.53
CA GLU A 47 2.39 -13.18 -11.31
C GLU A 47 2.31 -12.61 -9.89
N GLY A 48 2.70 -13.39 -8.88
CA GLY A 48 2.80 -12.95 -7.49
C GLY A 48 3.74 -11.76 -7.31
N ARG A 49 4.93 -11.85 -7.93
CA ARG A 49 5.94 -10.77 -7.91
C ARG A 49 5.46 -9.53 -8.67
N ALA A 50 4.87 -9.71 -9.85
CA ALA A 50 4.34 -8.62 -10.66
C ALA A 50 3.19 -7.90 -9.95
N TYR A 51 2.28 -8.65 -9.32
CA TYR A 51 1.19 -8.08 -8.53
C TYR A 51 1.73 -7.23 -7.37
N LEU A 52 2.72 -7.72 -6.61
CA LEU A 52 3.31 -6.95 -5.52
C LEU A 52 4.02 -5.69 -6.03
N ALA A 53 4.76 -5.78 -7.14
CA ALA A 53 5.42 -4.63 -7.76
C ALA A 53 4.42 -3.54 -8.16
N GLU A 54 3.27 -3.92 -8.73
CA GLU A 54 2.21 -2.96 -9.07
C GLU A 54 1.60 -2.32 -7.81
N LEU A 55 1.41 -3.09 -6.75
CA LEU A 55 0.93 -2.59 -5.46
C LEU A 55 1.90 -1.55 -4.86
N HIS A 56 3.20 -1.77 -5.02
CA HIS A 56 4.24 -0.83 -4.61
C HIS A 56 4.24 0.44 -5.47
N ARG A 57 4.01 0.33 -6.78
CA ARG A 57 3.84 1.50 -7.67
C ARG A 57 2.63 2.33 -7.28
N GLN A 58 1.49 1.69 -7.02
CA GLN A 58 0.28 2.40 -6.59
C GLN A 58 0.50 3.13 -5.26
N ARG A 59 1.16 2.48 -4.29
CA ARG A 59 1.51 3.11 -3.02
C ARG A 59 2.44 4.31 -3.21
N ARG A 60 3.46 4.19 -4.06
CA ARG A 60 4.37 5.30 -4.38
C ARG A 60 3.64 6.47 -5.02
N ARG A 61 2.81 6.22 -6.04
CA ARG A 61 2.00 7.28 -6.70
C ARG A 61 1.16 8.06 -5.70
N ARG A 62 0.47 7.39 -4.78
CA ARG A 62 -0.32 8.06 -3.72
C ARG A 62 0.54 8.90 -2.79
N MET A 63 1.73 8.42 -2.43
CA MET A 63 2.67 9.19 -1.60
C MET A 63 3.19 10.41 -2.35
N ASP A 64 3.56 10.26 -3.62
CA ASP A 64 4.05 11.34 -4.47
C ASP A 64 2.97 12.42 -4.67
N GLU A 65 1.71 12.02 -4.88
CA GLU A 65 0.55 12.92 -4.96
C GLU A 65 0.35 13.70 -3.65
N HIS A 66 0.38 13.01 -2.51
CA HIS A 66 0.23 13.63 -1.20
C HIS A 66 1.38 14.61 -0.90
N GLU A 67 2.60 14.26 -1.26
CA GLU A 67 3.76 15.13 -1.08
C GLU A 67 3.71 16.34 -2.02
N ALA A 68 3.27 16.16 -3.26
CA ALA A 68 3.04 17.25 -4.20
C ALA A 68 1.94 18.20 -3.70
N GLU A 69 0.86 17.68 -3.12
CA GLU A 69 -0.17 18.49 -2.50
C GLU A 69 0.36 19.27 -1.30
N HIS A 70 1.12 18.62 -0.43
CA HIS A 70 1.75 19.27 0.71
C HIS A 70 2.70 20.40 0.28
N ARG A 71 3.52 20.16 -0.76
CA ARG A 71 4.38 21.19 -1.37
C ARG A 71 3.58 22.35 -1.93
N ARG A 72 2.46 22.09 -2.63
CA ARG A 72 1.57 23.15 -3.15
C ARG A 72 0.99 24.02 -2.03
N ARG A 73 0.57 23.43 -0.92
CA ARG A 73 0.05 24.17 0.25
C ARG A 73 1.13 25.03 0.90
N GLN A 74 2.36 24.54 1.02
CA GLN A 74 3.47 25.33 1.54
C GLN A 74 3.90 26.45 0.60
N ALA A 75 3.82 26.23 -0.72
CA ALA A 75 4.17 27.22 -1.72
C ALA A 75 3.06 28.27 -1.93
N ASP A 76 1.82 28.03 -1.48
CA ASP A 76 0.72 29.00 -1.51
C ASP A 76 0.88 30.00 -0.34
N PRO A 77 1.29 31.26 -0.61
CA PRO A 77 1.50 32.27 0.43
C PRO A 77 0.24 32.60 1.22
N LEU A 78 -0.94 32.28 0.67
CA LEU A 78 -2.25 32.53 1.27
C LEU A 78 -2.82 31.30 1.99
N SER A 79 -2.14 30.14 1.97
CA SER A 79 -2.64 28.91 2.59
C SER A 79 -2.88 29.08 4.08
N GLY A 80 -1.93 29.71 4.79
CA GLY A 80 -2.07 29.98 6.23
C GLY A 80 -3.24 30.92 6.56
N MET A 81 -3.47 31.93 5.71
CA MET A 81 -4.56 32.89 5.88
C MET A 81 -5.92 32.25 5.58
N ARG A 82 -6.01 31.39 4.55
CA ARG A 82 -7.22 30.62 4.22
C ARG A 82 -7.58 29.59 5.30
N ASP A 83 -6.60 28.89 5.85
CA ASP A 83 -6.84 27.94 6.95
C ASP A 83 -7.20 28.65 8.26
N ALA A 84 -6.66 29.86 8.52
CA ALA A 84 -7.10 30.70 9.63
C ALA A 84 -8.55 31.18 9.46
N ILE A 85 -8.92 31.65 8.27
CA ILE A 85 -10.31 32.05 7.95
C ILE A 85 -11.26 30.84 8.05
N ARG A 86 -10.82 29.65 7.60
CA ARG A 86 -11.61 28.41 7.69
C ARG A 86 -11.84 27.98 9.14
N ARG A 87 -10.79 27.97 9.98
CA ARG A 87 -10.90 27.66 11.42
C ARG A 87 -11.78 28.66 12.16
N TRP A 88 -11.64 29.95 11.86
CA TRP A 88 -12.50 30.99 12.42
C TRP A 88 -13.98 30.79 12.04
N LYS A 89 -14.28 30.46 10.77
CA LYS A 89 -15.66 30.13 10.36
C LYS A 89 -16.20 28.84 10.99
N ALA A 90 -15.33 27.88 11.30
CA ALA A 90 -15.70 26.64 11.99
C ALA A 90 -15.91 26.83 13.50
N GLY A 91 -15.57 28.01 14.06
CA GLY A 91 -15.71 28.31 15.49
C GLY A 91 -14.62 27.68 16.36
N GLU A 92 -13.57 27.11 15.76
CA GLU A 92 -12.39 26.62 16.48
C GLU A 92 -11.53 27.82 16.86
N ARG A 93 -11.41 28.06 18.17
CA ARG A 93 -10.68 29.19 18.75
C ARG A 93 -9.31 28.75 19.26
#